data_AF-A0AAE7TNK5-F1
#
_entry.id   AF-A0AAE7TNK5-F1
#
_cell.length_a   1.000
_cell.length_b   1.000
_cell.length_c   1.000
_cell.angle_alpha   90.00
_cell.angle_beta   90.00
_cell.angle_gamma   90.00
#
_symmetry.space_group_name_H-M   'P 1'
#
loop_
_entity.id
_entity.type
_entity.pdbx_description
1 polymer ?
#
loop_
_entity_poly.entity_id
_entity_poly.type
_entity_poly.pdbx_seq_one_letter_code
_entity_poly.pdbx_strand_id
1 'polypeptide(L)'
;MKKIIFTALAILVIAISLIAINKRMNKGNLMDNNNTYMVIAPNGMEIPFDKNTNLSVSPLDYGSETIGVKEHSQMLLQARSILDSSPYKNYKPLYYNPKPNSLGQTDYLSFKPWLDISYKPSSTKLSPWTKSEKAYYESLKDKRDRYIYLVKRSNLKCTMIDIPEDAIARVDSKGKLTKPEYAEIYDEVNANKGTLKSMLFSAEWGICAGILGNPMGFSHGNEAGFKARDYQRIFLAAQLGVVKALDFLGDLFEYQTYNIGLNKNLQMAEEFRKLFTNPPLDEYGMMPYLDEIVGSYFVMDFNRDGVVFDPEGTTHKFLRELVEDKGELLDPRDFDANKTTREEFMSYLKKEMPHFTTRFDKKGFPNKMTQRDIDLYIDSTLLEAKIMSLTPPEGYPNAPYYNTPEELIRLYEAGKLDKKLNPLTPVMYRESFPEDLRQKILSYAKEHNIKD
;
A
#
# COMPACT_ATOMS: atom_id res chain seq x y z
N MET A 1 -12.10 -37.98 -20.50
CA MET A 1 -10.81 -37.90 -19.78
C MET A 1 -10.39 -36.43 -19.77
N LYS A 2 -10.68 -35.74 -18.66
CA LYS A 2 -10.44 -34.31 -18.46
C LYS A 2 -9.24 -34.16 -17.54
N LYS A 3 -8.19 -33.45 -17.96
CA LYS A 3 -7.23 -32.80 -17.06
C LYS A 3 -6.22 -31.96 -17.87
N ILE A 4 -5.90 -30.81 -17.29
CA ILE A 4 -4.77 -29.91 -17.59
C ILE A 4 -5.04 -28.90 -18.70
N ILE A 5 -5.47 -27.70 -18.29
CA ILE A 5 -4.85 -26.38 -18.52
C ILE A 5 -5.76 -25.38 -17.76
N PHE A 6 -5.18 -24.29 -17.24
CA PHE A 6 -5.78 -23.12 -16.56
C PHE A 6 -5.36 -22.95 -15.09
N THR A 7 -4.10 -22.56 -14.92
CA THR A 7 -3.53 -21.98 -13.69
C THR A 7 -2.76 -20.73 -14.09
N ALA A 8 -3.39 -19.55 -14.12
CA ALA A 8 -2.68 -18.30 -14.43
C ALA A 8 -3.41 -17.00 -14.00
N LEU A 9 -4.11 -16.93 -12.85
CA LEU A 9 -4.72 -15.66 -12.41
C LEU A 9 -4.16 -15.11 -11.08
N ALA A 10 -3.91 -15.95 -10.07
CA ALA A 10 -3.22 -15.50 -8.84
C ALA A 10 -1.68 -15.59 -8.91
N ILE A 11 -1.16 -15.77 -10.12
CA ILE A 11 0.22 -16.18 -10.43
C ILE A 11 1.00 -15.00 -11.02
N LEU A 12 0.42 -13.84 -11.34
CA LEU A 12 1.25 -12.77 -11.91
C LEU A 12 2.16 -12.12 -10.84
N VAL A 13 1.61 -11.59 -9.75
CA VAL A 13 2.44 -10.99 -8.68
C VAL A 13 3.18 -12.07 -7.88
N ILE A 14 2.47 -13.12 -7.44
CA ILE A 14 3.09 -14.21 -6.67
C ILE A 14 3.97 -15.12 -7.52
N ALA A 15 3.75 -15.30 -8.83
CA ALA A 15 4.70 -16.05 -9.66
C ALA A 15 5.76 -15.20 -10.34
N ILE A 16 5.66 -13.86 -10.42
CA ILE A 16 6.89 -13.06 -10.60
C ILE A 16 7.80 -13.28 -9.37
N SER A 17 7.24 -13.21 -8.15
CA SER A 17 7.98 -13.43 -6.90
C SER A 17 8.43 -14.89 -6.67
N LEU A 18 7.61 -15.89 -7.00
CA LEU A 18 7.97 -17.32 -6.92
C LEU A 18 8.82 -17.78 -8.10
N ILE A 19 8.72 -17.20 -9.31
CA ILE A 19 9.69 -17.47 -10.39
C ILE A 19 11.07 -16.95 -9.94
N ALA A 20 11.15 -15.78 -9.30
CA ALA A 20 12.39 -15.25 -8.74
C ALA A 20 12.96 -16.17 -7.63
N ILE A 21 12.12 -16.80 -6.80
CA ILE A 21 12.56 -17.71 -5.71
C ILE A 21 12.82 -19.15 -6.21
N ASN A 22 12.04 -19.71 -7.13
CA ASN A 22 12.23 -21.08 -7.66
C ASN A 22 13.31 -21.17 -8.76
N LYS A 23 13.57 -20.10 -9.53
CA LYS A 23 14.78 -20.04 -10.40
C LYS A 23 16.07 -20.18 -9.60
N ARG A 24 16.03 -19.92 -8.30
CA ARG A 24 17.15 -20.10 -7.36
C ARG A 24 17.50 -21.57 -7.12
N MET A 25 16.60 -22.52 -7.43
CA MET A 25 16.81 -23.96 -7.17
C MET A 25 16.96 -24.84 -8.43
N ASN A 26 16.57 -24.38 -9.62
CA ASN A 26 16.63 -25.18 -10.85
C ASN A 26 17.32 -24.44 -12.01
N LYS A 27 18.64 -24.28 -11.94
CA LYS A 27 19.49 -23.97 -13.11
C LYS A 27 20.40 -25.15 -13.44
N GLY A 28 19.83 -26.11 -14.17
CA GLY A 28 20.58 -26.93 -15.11
C GLY A 28 20.24 -26.46 -16.53
N ASN A 29 21.21 -25.82 -17.18
CA ASN A 29 21.29 -25.52 -18.62
C ASN A 29 20.28 -24.54 -19.25
N LEU A 30 20.69 -23.27 -19.34
CA LEU A 30 20.43 -22.38 -20.48
C LEU A 30 21.44 -21.20 -20.43
N MET A 31 22.45 -21.28 -21.30
CA MET A 31 23.52 -20.32 -21.63
C MET A 31 24.34 -19.71 -20.46
N ASP A 32 25.54 -20.28 -20.25
CA ASP A 32 26.66 -19.63 -19.55
C ASP A 32 27.14 -18.40 -20.36
N ASN A 33 26.64 -17.21 -20.02
CA ASN A 33 27.35 -15.96 -20.27
C ASN A 33 27.92 -15.48 -18.93
N ASN A 34 29.15 -15.88 -18.63
CA ASN A 34 29.79 -15.71 -17.30
C ASN A 34 29.97 -14.26 -16.81
N ASN A 35 29.53 -13.24 -17.56
CA ASN A 35 29.81 -11.82 -17.30
C ASN A 35 28.60 -10.99 -16.84
N THR A 36 27.41 -11.55 -16.61
CA THR A 36 26.25 -10.77 -16.12
C THR A 36 25.63 -11.28 -14.81
N TYR A 37 24.97 -10.42 -14.05
CA TYR A 37 24.11 -10.75 -12.90
C TYR A 37 22.71 -10.12 -13.07
N MET A 38 21.70 -10.57 -12.32
CA MET A 38 20.32 -10.07 -12.43
C MET A 38 19.98 -9.10 -11.30
N VAL A 39 19.36 -7.98 -11.64
CA VAL A 39 18.77 -7.02 -10.72
C VAL A 39 17.25 -7.02 -10.91
N ILE A 40 16.48 -7.08 -9.83
CA ILE A 40 15.02 -6.96 -9.89
C ILE A 40 14.66 -5.48 -9.79
N ALA A 41 14.12 -4.92 -10.87
CA ALA A 41 13.64 -3.53 -10.92
C ALA A 41 12.41 -3.33 -10.01
N PRO A 42 12.01 -2.08 -9.69
CA PRO A 42 10.90 -1.81 -8.78
C PRO A 42 9.58 -2.49 -9.17
N ASN A 43 9.30 -2.61 -10.47
CA ASN A 43 8.10 -3.28 -11.00
C ASN A 43 8.22 -4.81 -11.11
N GLY A 44 9.27 -5.41 -10.54
CA GLY A 44 9.50 -6.86 -10.52
C GLY A 44 10.20 -7.42 -11.76
N MET A 45 10.54 -6.60 -12.76
CA MET A 45 11.27 -7.06 -13.94
C MET A 45 12.70 -7.49 -13.59
N GLU A 46 13.16 -8.64 -14.11
CA GLU A 46 14.54 -9.08 -14.01
C GLU A 46 15.39 -8.41 -15.13
N ILE A 47 16.31 -7.53 -14.74
CA ILE A 47 17.18 -6.79 -15.65
C ILE A 47 18.61 -7.35 -15.55
N PRO A 48 19.25 -7.77 -16.67
CA PRO A 48 20.64 -8.21 -16.64
C PRO A 48 21.59 -7.01 -16.52
N PHE A 49 22.67 -7.18 -15.76
CA PHE A 49 23.73 -6.20 -15.54
C PHE A 49 25.08 -6.81 -15.84
N ASP A 50 25.96 -6.06 -16.50
CA ASP A 50 27.35 -6.47 -16.70
C ASP A 50 28.13 -6.40 -15.38
N LYS A 51 28.83 -7.48 -15.02
CA LYS A 51 29.55 -7.64 -13.74
C LYS A 51 30.72 -6.65 -13.58
N ASN A 52 31.34 -6.24 -14.68
CA ASN A 52 32.55 -5.40 -14.64
C ASN A 52 32.19 -3.91 -14.55
N THR A 53 31.13 -3.50 -15.24
CA THR A 53 30.74 -2.10 -15.39
C THR A 53 29.55 -1.70 -14.53
N ASN A 54 28.77 -2.66 -14.01
CA ASN A 54 27.49 -2.43 -13.34
C ASN A 54 26.48 -1.62 -14.19
N LEU A 55 26.56 -1.76 -15.50
CA LEU A 55 25.59 -1.17 -16.43
C LEU A 55 24.53 -2.20 -16.81
N SER A 56 23.29 -1.75 -16.94
CA SER A 56 22.21 -2.60 -17.42
C SER A 56 22.47 -3.02 -18.87
N VAL A 57 22.24 -4.30 -19.13
CA VAL A 57 22.31 -4.91 -20.44
C VAL A 57 20.87 -5.08 -20.91
N SER A 58 20.44 -4.25 -21.85
CA SER A 58 19.12 -4.43 -22.44
C SER A 58 19.15 -5.54 -23.50
N PRO A 59 18.23 -6.51 -23.46
CA PRO A 59 18.03 -7.44 -24.57
C PRO A 59 17.34 -6.78 -25.78
N LEU A 60 16.73 -5.60 -25.60
CA LEU A 60 16.12 -4.78 -26.65
C LEU A 60 17.10 -3.67 -27.04
N ASP A 61 18.05 -4.00 -27.90
CA ASP A 61 19.07 -3.07 -28.38
C ASP A 61 18.47 -2.04 -29.35
N TYR A 62 17.77 -1.03 -28.82
CA TYR A 62 17.47 0.19 -29.58
C TYR A 62 18.72 1.08 -29.55
N GLY A 63 19.69 0.72 -30.41
CA GLY A 63 20.85 1.56 -30.69
C GLY A 63 20.43 2.99 -31.04
N SER A 64 21.22 3.97 -30.59
CA SER A 64 21.12 5.42 -30.82
C SER A 64 19.95 6.22 -30.21
N GLU A 65 18.89 5.59 -29.70
CA GLU A 65 17.71 6.32 -29.19
C GLU A 65 17.66 6.53 -27.67
N THR A 66 18.72 6.12 -26.95
CA THR A 66 18.80 6.28 -25.49
C THR A 66 20.04 7.05 -25.03
N ILE A 67 19.88 7.82 -23.95
CA ILE A 67 20.90 8.61 -23.26
C ILE A 67 20.95 8.23 -21.78
N GLY A 68 22.00 8.62 -21.07
CA GLY A 68 22.08 8.46 -19.61
C GLY A 68 22.07 7.00 -19.13
N VAL A 69 22.74 6.09 -19.84
CA VAL A 69 22.80 4.64 -19.51
C VAL A 69 23.35 4.41 -18.09
N LYS A 70 24.35 5.20 -17.69
CA LYS A 70 24.97 5.09 -16.37
C LYS A 70 23.99 5.50 -15.27
N GLU A 71 23.32 6.63 -15.45
CA GLU A 71 22.34 7.20 -14.53
C GLU A 71 21.14 6.26 -14.39
N HIS A 72 20.63 5.71 -15.50
CA HIS A 72 19.56 4.72 -15.49
C HIS A 72 19.96 3.44 -14.72
N SER A 73 21.17 2.93 -14.98
CA SER A 73 21.70 1.75 -14.28
C SER A 73 21.85 2.00 -12.78
N GLN A 74 22.35 3.17 -12.39
CA GLN A 74 22.50 3.58 -10.99
C GLN A 74 21.14 3.73 -10.29
N MET A 75 20.15 4.34 -10.95
CA MET A 75 18.78 4.44 -10.45
C MET A 75 18.20 3.05 -10.13
N LEU A 76 18.33 2.08 -11.04
CA LEU A 76 17.84 0.71 -10.81
C LEU A 76 18.53 0.02 -9.63
N LEU A 77 19.86 0.15 -9.52
CA LEU A 77 20.62 -0.41 -8.40
C LEU A 77 20.24 0.24 -7.06
N GLN A 78 20.09 1.56 -7.03
CA GLN A 78 19.65 2.28 -5.84
C GLN A 78 18.23 1.92 -5.44
N ALA A 79 17.30 1.87 -6.40
CA ALA A 79 15.92 1.46 -6.14
C ALA A 79 15.85 0.03 -5.59
N ARG A 80 16.66 -0.90 -6.14
CA ARG A 80 16.78 -2.27 -5.60
C ARG A 80 17.32 -2.26 -4.17
N SER A 81 18.37 -1.49 -3.90
CA SER A 81 18.94 -1.36 -2.56
C SER A 81 17.92 -0.82 -1.56
N ILE A 82 17.08 0.13 -1.96
CA ILE A 82 15.99 0.66 -1.13
C ILE A 82 14.98 -0.45 -0.81
N LEU A 83 14.51 -1.20 -1.81
CA LEU A 83 13.57 -2.30 -1.58
C LEU A 83 14.16 -3.41 -0.69
N ASP A 84 15.44 -3.74 -0.87
CA ASP A 84 16.17 -4.71 -0.03
C ASP A 84 16.36 -4.26 1.42
N SER A 85 16.29 -2.95 1.66
CA SER A 85 16.37 -2.35 3.00
C SER A 85 15.04 -2.35 3.75
N SER A 86 13.95 -2.83 3.13
CA SER A 86 12.61 -2.83 3.75
C SER A 86 12.62 -3.41 5.16
N PRO A 87 11.91 -2.80 6.14
CA PRO A 87 11.68 -3.39 7.45
C PRO A 87 10.98 -4.76 7.36
N TYR A 88 10.30 -5.04 6.25
CA TYR A 88 9.59 -6.29 5.98
C TYR A 88 10.40 -7.29 5.16
N LYS A 89 11.70 -7.06 4.90
CA LYS A 89 12.55 -7.98 4.11
C LYS A 89 12.60 -9.41 4.66
N ASN A 90 12.37 -9.56 5.97
CA ASN A 90 12.37 -10.84 6.68
C ASN A 90 10.96 -11.42 6.87
N TYR A 91 9.94 -10.79 6.28
CA TYR A 91 8.56 -11.26 6.33
C TYR A 91 8.46 -12.72 5.89
N LYS A 92 7.77 -13.54 6.68
CA LYS A 92 7.56 -14.96 6.39
C LYS A 92 6.07 -15.24 6.27
N PRO A 93 5.55 -15.60 5.08
CA PRO A 93 4.14 -15.90 4.91
C PRO A 93 3.74 -17.13 5.72
N LEU A 94 2.49 -17.16 6.18
CA LEU A 94 1.88 -18.33 6.82
C LEU A 94 0.68 -18.79 5.99
N TYR A 95 0.88 -19.76 5.12
CA TYR A 95 -0.16 -20.14 4.17
C TYR A 95 -1.27 -21.00 4.80
N TYR A 96 -2.49 -20.80 4.31
CA TYR A 96 -3.59 -21.75 4.51
C TYR A 96 -3.27 -23.11 3.91
N ASN A 97 -3.63 -24.18 4.60
CA ASN A 97 -3.51 -25.54 4.11
C ASN A 97 -4.83 -26.02 3.47
N PRO A 98 -4.92 -26.12 2.14
CA PRO A 98 -6.10 -26.64 1.46
C PRO A 98 -6.22 -28.16 1.52
N LYS A 99 -5.16 -28.88 1.95
CA LYS A 99 -5.16 -30.35 2.01
C LYS A 99 -5.72 -30.83 3.35
N PRO A 100 -6.51 -31.92 3.35
CA PRO A 100 -7.00 -32.52 4.59
C PRO A 100 -5.86 -32.92 5.53
N ASN A 101 -6.00 -32.62 6.81
CA ASN A 101 -5.15 -33.14 7.88
C ASN A 101 -5.52 -34.61 8.21
N SER A 102 -4.90 -35.19 9.24
CA SER A 102 -5.17 -36.58 9.67
C SER A 102 -6.62 -36.85 10.09
N LEU A 103 -7.39 -35.80 10.42
CA LEU A 103 -8.81 -35.86 10.76
C LEU A 103 -9.73 -35.53 9.57
N GLY A 104 -9.16 -35.37 8.36
CA GLY A 104 -9.91 -35.00 7.15
C GLY A 104 -10.27 -33.51 7.07
N GLN A 105 -9.79 -32.66 7.97
CA GLN A 105 -10.13 -31.24 8.03
C GLN A 105 -9.15 -30.39 7.22
N THR A 106 -9.66 -29.34 6.57
CA THR A 106 -8.84 -28.32 5.88
C THR A 106 -8.93 -27.00 6.63
N ASP A 107 -8.08 -26.03 6.29
CA ASP A 107 -8.17 -24.69 6.89
C ASP A 107 -9.36 -23.87 6.34
N TYR A 108 -10.22 -24.44 5.49
CA TYR A 108 -11.30 -23.72 4.78
C TYR A 108 -12.22 -22.96 5.73
N LEU A 109 -12.56 -23.54 6.89
CA LEU A 109 -13.43 -22.88 7.88
C LEU A 109 -12.80 -21.60 8.45
N SER A 110 -11.47 -21.55 8.57
CA SER A 110 -10.74 -20.36 9.02
C SER A 110 -10.51 -19.33 7.89
N PHE A 111 -10.54 -19.78 6.64
CA PHE A 111 -10.50 -18.92 5.46
C PHE A 111 -11.87 -18.29 5.13
N LYS A 112 -12.96 -19.05 5.36
CA LYS A 112 -14.33 -18.66 4.97
C LYS A 112 -14.73 -17.23 5.40
N PRO A 113 -14.43 -16.73 6.61
CA PRO A 113 -14.78 -15.36 6.97
C PRO A 113 -14.13 -14.30 6.07
N TRP A 114 -12.88 -14.51 5.64
CA TRP A 114 -12.20 -13.62 4.70
C TRP A 114 -12.83 -13.72 3.30
N LEU A 115 -13.18 -14.93 2.86
CA LEU A 115 -13.90 -15.11 1.61
C LEU A 115 -15.27 -14.39 1.64
N ASP A 116 -16.06 -14.59 2.69
CA ASP A 116 -17.41 -14.01 2.80
C ASP A 116 -17.37 -12.47 2.79
N ILE A 117 -16.38 -11.85 3.45
CA ILE A 117 -16.27 -10.39 3.49
C ILE A 117 -15.73 -9.80 2.18
N SER A 118 -14.97 -10.56 1.39
CA SER A 118 -14.44 -10.10 0.09
C SER A 118 -15.50 -9.83 -0.98
N TYR A 119 -16.74 -10.30 -0.77
CA TYR A 119 -17.89 -9.96 -1.63
C TYR A 119 -18.45 -8.55 -1.35
N LYS A 120 -17.90 -7.82 -0.39
CA LYS A 120 -18.34 -6.47 -0.03
C LYS A 120 -17.23 -5.46 -0.32
N PRO A 121 -17.58 -4.22 -0.70
CA PRO A 121 -16.58 -3.15 -0.86
C PRO A 121 -15.96 -2.71 0.48
N SER A 122 -16.71 -2.82 1.58
CA SER A 122 -16.33 -2.33 2.90
C SER A 122 -16.97 -3.11 4.03
N SER A 123 -16.43 -2.94 5.25
CA SER A 123 -17.04 -3.45 6.48
C SER A 123 -16.40 -2.87 7.74
N THR A 124 -17.19 -2.74 8.80
CA THR A 124 -16.74 -2.45 10.18
C THR A 124 -16.02 -3.62 10.86
N LYS A 125 -15.98 -4.80 10.23
CA LYS A 125 -15.26 -5.98 10.73
C LYS A 125 -13.80 -6.02 10.29
N LEU A 126 -13.39 -5.17 9.35
CA LEU A 126 -12.02 -5.08 8.88
C LEU A 126 -11.18 -4.33 9.90
N SER A 127 -9.95 -4.80 10.11
CA SER A 127 -8.94 -4.16 10.97
C SER A 127 -9.47 -3.82 12.37
N PRO A 128 -10.15 -4.76 13.05
CA PRO A 128 -10.90 -4.45 14.26
C PRO A 128 -10.00 -4.00 15.41
N TRP A 129 -10.57 -3.19 16.29
CA TRP A 129 -10.00 -2.86 17.58
C TRP A 129 -10.30 -3.97 18.59
N THR A 130 -9.30 -4.43 19.34
CA THR A 130 -9.55 -5.35 20.45
C THR A 130 -10.03 -4.61 21.70
N LYS A 131 -10.60 -5.32 22.68
CA LYS A 131 -10.99 -4.70 23.96
C LYS A 131 -9.77 -4.18 24.70
N SER A 132 -8.68 -4.95 24.68
CA SER A 132 -7.40 -4.57 25.25
C SER A 132 -6.84 -3.30 24.60
N GLU A 133 -6.90 -3.22 23.28
CA GLU A 133 -6.46 -2.07 22.49
C GLU A 133 -7.23 -0.80 22.84
N LYS A 134 -8.57 -0.87 22.83
CA LYS A 134 -9.44 0.26 23.20
C LYS A 134 -9.17 0.75 24.61
N ALA A 135 -9.10 -0.18 25.56
CA ALA A 135 -8.89 0.18 26.95
C ALA A 135 -7.54 0.88 27.19
N TYR A 136 -6.48 0.43 26.50
CA TYR A 136 -5.20 1.12 26.52
C TYR A 136 -5.30 2.50 25.89
N TYR A 137 -5.89 2.64 24.70
CA TYR A 137 -6.08 3.94 24.06
C TYR A 137 -6.89 4.92 24.93
N GLU A 138 -7.96 4.46 25.57
CA GLU A 138 -8.81 5.27 26.45
C GLU A 138 -8.13 5.66 27.77
N SER A 139 -7.12 4.90 28.18
CA SER A 139 -6.27 5.22 29.33
C SER A 139 -5.39 6.45 29.08
N LEU A 140 -5.04 6.73 27.81
CA LEU A 140 -4.21 7.87 27.44
C LEU A 140 -4.99 9.17 27.72
N LYS A 141 -4.44 9.99 28.62
CA LYS A 141 -5.05 11.27 29.05
C LYS A 141 -4.46 12.50 28.38
N ASP A 142 -3.41 12.30 27.59
CA ASP A 142 -2.76 13.38 26.85
C ASP A 142 -3.11 13.29 25.35
N LYS A 143 -3.45 14.44 24.76
CA LYS A 143 -3.81 14.55 23.34
C LYS A 143 -2.68 14.10 22.41
N ARG A 144 -1.43 14.40 22.76
CA ARG A 144 -0.24 14.02 21.98
C ARG A 144 -0.04 12.50 22.02
N ASP A 145 -0.23 11.86 23.16
CA ASP A 145 -0.09 10.41 23.26
C ASP A 145 -1.15 9.68 22.42
N ARG A 146 -2.39 10.19 22.40
CA ARG A 146 -3.45 9.72 21.49
C ARG A 146 -3.11 9.94 20.02
N TYR A 147 -2.53 11.10 19.68
CA TYR A 147 -2.06 11.39 18.33
C TYR A 147 -1.01 10.36 17.88
N ILE A 148 0.02 10.16 18.71
CA ILE A 148 1.10 9.20 18.45
C ILE A 148 0.53 7.80 18.26
N TYR A 149 -0.44 7.42 19.10
CA TYR A 149 -1.11 6.14 18.99
C TYR A 149 -1.77 5.96 17.63
N LEU A 150 -2.59 6.91 17.17
CA LEU A 150 -3.29 6.82 15.89
C LEU A 150 -2.32 6.82 14.70
N VAL A 151 -1.27 7.64 14.75
CA VAL A 151 -0.19 7.62 13.74
C VAL A 151 0.47 6.24 13.68
N LYS A 152 0.90 5.70 14.83
CA LYS A 152 1.52 4.37 14.91
C LYS A 152 0.57 3.27 14.43
N ARG A 153 -0.70 3.31 14.84
CA ARG A 153 -1.72 2.35 14.42
C ARG A 153 -1.96 2.39 12.91
N SER A 154 -1.93 3.56 12.28
CA SER A 154 -2.16 3.72 10.83
C SER A 154 -1.10 3.05 9.95
N ASN A 155 0.08 2.74 10.51
CA ASN A 155 1.27 2.28 9.79
C ASN A 155 1.80 3.22 8.70
N LEU A 156 1.37 4.48 8.66
CA LEU A 156 2.02 5.49 7.82
C LEU A 156 3.40 5.83 8.36
N LYS A 157 4.39 5.84 7.46
CA LYS A 157 5.78 6.21 7.72
C LYS A 157 6.19 7.33 6.77
N CYS A 158 6.99 8.28 7.24
CA CYS A 158 7.60 9.29 6.39
C CYS A 158 8.64 8.62 5.47
N THR A 159 8.56 8.87 4.17
CA THR A 159 9.48 8.31 3.17
C THR A 159 10.63 9.27 2.82
N MET A 160 10.46 10.56 3.14
CA MET A 160 11.41 11.60 2.77
C MET A 160 12.61 11.65 3.73
N ILE A 161 12.34 11.54 5.03
CA ILE A 161 13.34 11.58 6.10
C ILE A 161 12.96 10.59 7.21
N ASP A 162 13.95 10.05 7.91
CA ASP A 162 13.69 9.25 9.10
C ASP A 162 13.24 10.15 10.26
N ILE A 163 12.09 9.83 10.86
CA ILE A 163 11.53 10.61 11.98
C ILE A 163 11.68 9.76 13.25
N PRO A 164 12.53 10.17 14.21
CA PRO A 164 12.64 9.50 15.49
C PRO A 164 11.29 9.40 16.21
N GLU A 165 11.05 8.31 16.94
CA GLU A 165 9.76 8.10 17.62
C GLU A 165 9.38 9.23 18.57
N ASP A 166 10.37 9.83 19.23
CA ASP A 166 10.15 10.93 20.16
C ASP A 166 10.03 12.31 19.49
N ALA A 167 10.26 12.39 18.18
CA ALA A 167 9.94 13.54 17.32
C ALA A 167 8.49 13.54 16.82
N ILE A 168 7.78 12.40 16.90
CA ILE A 168 6.36 12.30 16.50
C ILE A 168 5.52 13.26 17.36
N ALA A 169 4.59 13.97 16.72
CA ALA A 169 3.68 14.90 17.35
C ALA A 169 4.39 15.97 18.23
N ARG A 170 5.54 16.48 17.78
CA ARG A 170 6.26 17.58 18.44
C ARG A 170 5.92 18.96 17.90
N VAL A 171 5.09 19.07 16.88
CA VAL A 171 4.52 20.33 16.39
C VAL A 171 3.19 20.57 17.11
N ASP A 172 3.07 21.72 17.79
CA ASP A 172 1.84 22.10 18.47
C ASP A 172 0.76 22.63 17.49
N SER A 173 -0.42 22.95 18.01
CA SER A 173 -1.54 23.46 17.20
C SER A 173 -1.29 24.83 16.57
N LYS A 174 -0.25 25.56 17.00
CA LYS A 174 0.20 26.83 16.39
C LYS A 174 1.29 26.59 15.34
N GLY A 175 1.66 25.34 15.07
CA GLY A 175 2.71 24.98 14.13
C GLY A 175 4.13 25.10 14.71
N LYS A 176 4.28 25.30 16.03
CA LYS A 176 5.59 25.48 16.67
C LYS A 176 6.16 24.14 17.12
N LEU A 177 7.44 23.92 16.83
CA LEU A 177 8.20 22.78 17.36
C LEU A 177 8.40 22.92 18.88
N THR A 178 8.04 21.87 19.61
CA THR A 178 8.08 21.81 21.08
C THR A 178 9.37 21.21 21.62
N LYS A 179 10.16 20.51 20.80
CA LYS A 179 11.46 19.93 21.16
C LYS A 179 12.55 20.45 20.20
N PRO A 180 13.34 21.48 20.60
CA PRO A 180 14.27 22.16 19.70
C PRO A 180 15.38 21.28 19.09
N GLU A 181 15.70 20.14 19.72
CA GLU A 181 16.69 19.19 19.18
C GLU A 181 16.27 18.55 17.84
N TYR A 182 15.00 18.64 17.44
CA TYR A 182 14.53 18.22 16.11
C TYR A 182 14.32 19.37 15.12
N ALA A 183 14.94 20.54 15.39
CA ALA A 183 14.79 21.71 14.51
C ALA A 183 15.17 21.40 13.06
N GLU A 184 16.27 20.66 12.82
CA GLU A 184 16.72 20.31 11.48
C GLU A 184 15.67 19.50 10.70
N ILE A 185 15.13 18.43 11.31
CA ILE A 185 14.07 17.60 10.70
C ILE A 185 12.82 18.44 10.41
N TYR A 186 12.42 19.27 11.36
CA TYR A 186 11.25 20.14 11.21
C TYR A 186 11.44 21.16 10.09
N ASP A 187 12.58 21.84 10.05
CA ASP A 187 12.89 22.87 9.07
C ASP A 187 12.96 22.28 7.66
N GLU A 188 13.56 21.09 7.51
CA GLU A 188 13.61 20.39 6.23
C GLU A 188 12.20 20.00 5.73
N VAL A 189 11.38 19.41 6.60
CA VAL A 189 9.98 19.08 6.24
C VAL A 189 9.17 20.34 5.93
N ASN A 190 9.33 21.39 6.73
CA ASN A 190 8.58 22.63 6.57
C ASN A 190 8.95 23.38 5.29
N ALA A 191 10.22 23.34 4.88
CA ALA A 191 10.70 23.93 3.63
C ALA A 191 10.18 23.19 2.40
N ASN A 192 9.90 21.88 2.51
CA ASN A 192 9.58 21.03 1.35
C ASN A 192 8.11 20.59 1.24
N LYS A 193 7.28 20.71 2.29
CA LYS A 193 5.86 20.32 2.26
C LYS A 193 5.03 20.98 1.15
N GLY A 194 5.48 22.13 0.64
CA GLY A 194 4.87 22.86 -0.49
C GLY A 194 5.62 22.70 -1.81
N THR A 195 6.47 21.68 -1.96
CA THR A 195 7.27 21.49 -3.17
C THR A 195 6.40 21.35 -4.42
N LEU A 196 6.84 21.97 -5.51
CA LEU A 196 6.21 21.88 -6.83
C LEU A 196 6.87 20.83 -7.72
N LYS A 197 7.70 19.95 -7.14
CA LYS A 197 8.42 18.90 -7.88
C LYS A 197 7.47 17.89 -8.52
N SER A 198 6.55 17.35 -7.72
CA SER A 198 5.38 16.59 -8.19
C SER A 198 4.36 16.47 -7.06
N MET A 199 3.14 16.03 -7.40
CA MET A 199 2.10 15.76 -6.39
C MET A 199 2.49 14.65 -5.41
N LEU A 200 3.22 13.62 -5.88
CA LEU A 200 3.74 12.54 -5.05
C LEU A 200 4.74 13.08 -4.00
N PHE A 201 5.69 13.91 -4.43
CA PHE A 201 6.63 14.55 -3.50
C PHE A 201 5.93 15.44 -2.48
N SER A 202 4.95 16.24 -2.92
CA SER A 202 4.19 17.11 -2.03
C SER A 202 3.39 16.30 -0.99
N ALA A 203 2.78 15.20 -1.40
CA ALA A 203 2.01 14.33 -0.52
C ALA A 203 2.91 13.63 0.51
N GLU A 204 4.06 13.09 0.10
CA GLU A 204 5.00 12.44 1.00
C GLU A 204 5.63 13.40 2.02
N TRP A 205 5.98 14.62 1.63
CA TRP A 205 6.36 15.65 2.61
C TRP A 205 5.20 16.06 3.53
N GLY A 206 3.97 16.05 3.01
CA GLY A 206 2.75 16.23 3.79
C GLY A 206 2.56 15.16 4.87
N ILE A 207 2.80 13.89 4.54
CA ILE A 207 2.82 12.77 5.50
C ILE A 207 3.87 13.00 6.58
N CYS A 208 5.08 13.42 6.22
CA CYS A 208 6.14 13.74 7.19
C CYS A 208 5.71 14.88 8.13
N ALA A 209 5.10 15.95 7.61
CA ALA A 209 4.56 17.04 8.42
C ALA A 209 3.42 16.57 9.34
N GLY A 210 2.57 15.67 8.83
CA GLY A 210 1.55 14.94 9.59
C GLY A 210 2.15 14.23 10.79
N ILE A 211 3.10 13.34 10.57
CA ILE A 211 3.76 12.57 11.63
C ILE A 211 4.40 13.49 12.69
N LEU A 212 5.01 14.61 12.28
CA LEU A 212 5.58 15.59 13.21
C LEU A 212 4.54 16.34 14.05
N GLY A 213 3.24 16.30 13.71
CA GLY A 213 2.16 16.86 14.52
C GLY A 213 1.22 17.83 13.80
N ASN A 214 1.39 18.04 12.48
CA ASN A 214 0.47 18.86 11.69
C ASN A 214 -0.53 17.98 10.92
N PRO A 215 -1.70 17.63 11.48
CA PRO A 215 -2.63 16.67 10.86
C PRO A 215 -3.17 17.12 9.49
N MET A 216 -3.18 18.42 9.18
CA MET A 216 -3.52 18.91 7.83
C MET A 216 -2.54 18.44 6.75
N GLY A 217 -1.31 18.08 7.13
CA GLY A 217 -0.31 17.53 6.22
C GLY A 217 -0.77 16.23 5.56
N PHE A 218 -1.58 15.43 6.26
CA PHE A 218 -2.15 14.20 5.72
C PHE A 218 -3.28 14.41 4.70
N SER A 219 -3.87 15.62 4.63
CA SER A 219 -5.04 15.91 3.79
C SER A 219 -4.72 16.54 2.42
N HIS A 220 -3.46 16.82 2.10
CA HIS A 220 -3.06 17.51 0.86
C HIS A 220 -2.11 16.66 0.00
N GLY A 221 -2.12 16.87 -1.31
CA GLY A 221 -1.30 16.09 -2.26
C GLY A 221 -2.08 14.94 -2.91
N ASN A 222 -1.39 14.11 -3.70
CA ASN A 222 -1.93 12.93 -4.37
C ASN A 222 -0.81 11.89 -4.49
N GLU A 223 -1.04 10.65 -4.03
CA GLU A 223 0.01 9.61 -4.01
C GLU A 223 0.12 8.84 -5.33
N ALA A 224 -0.30 9.46 -6.43
CA ALA A 224 -0.31 8.90 -7.76
C ALA A 224 -0.92 7.50 -7.77
N GLY A 225 -0.12 6.45 -7.97
CA GLY A 225 -0.54 5.05 -8.02
C GLY A 225 -0.74 4.35 -6.68
N PHE A 226 -0.24 4.89 -5.56
CA PHE A 226 -0.31 4.24 -4.24
C PHE A 226 -1.66 4.49 -3.55
N LYS A 227 -2.72 3.93 -4.11
CA LYS A 227 -4.12 4.21 -3.74
C LYS A 227 -4.43 3.91 -2.27
N ALA A 228 -3.93 2.79 -1.75
CA ALA A 228 -4.19 2.39 -0.38
C ALA A 228 -3.53 3.36 0.62
N ARG A 229 -2.33 3.85 0.27
CA ARG A 229 -1.61 4.85 1.06
C ARG A 229 -2.33 6.19 1.05
N ASP A 230 -2.79 6.61 -0.13
CA ASP A 230 -3.54 7.86 -0.33
C ASP A 230 -4.83 7.88 0.51
N TYR A 231 -5.59 6.78 0.49
CA TYR A 231 -6.79 6.66 1.32
C TYR A 231 -6.45 6.66 2.81
N GLN A 232 -5.44 5.88 3.23
CA GLN A 232 -5.07 5.76 4.65
C GLN A 232 -4.67 7.11 5.27
N ARG A 233 -3.92 7.96 4.55
CA ARG A 233 -3.54 9.28 5.09
C ARG A 233 -4.75 10.19 5.28
N ILE A 234 -5.70 10.21 4.34
CA ILE A 234 -6.89 11.05 4.45
C ILE A 234 -7.78 10.54 5.59
N PHE A 235 -7.93 9.22 5.71
CA PHE A 235 -8.67 8.59 6.81
C PHE A 235 -8.04 8.90 8.17
N LEU A 236 -6.71 8.82 8.29
CA LEU A 236 -6.00 9.21 9.49
C LEU A 236 -6.19 10.69 9.82
N ALA A 237 -6.19 11.58 8.82
CA ALA A 237 -6.45 13.00 9.04
C ALA A 237 -7.82 13.22 9.71
N ALA A 238 -8.86 12.51 9.24
CA ALA A 238 -10.19 12.54 9.84
C ALA A 238 -10.18 11.99 11.28
N GLN A 239 -9.49 10.86 11.53
CA GLN A 239 -9.33 10.31 12.89
C GLN A 239 -8.62 11.29 13.84
N LEU A 240 -7.67 12.08 13.33
CA LEU A 240 -6.94 13.09 14.09
C LEU A 240 -7.71 14.41 14.27
N GLY A 241 -8.97 14.48 13.82
CA GLY A 241 -9.85 15.63 14.02
C GLY A 241 -9.85 16.67 12.90
N VAL A 242 -9.26 16.38 11.74
CA VAL A 242 -9.38 17.24 10.55
C VAL A 242 -10.76 17.05 9.96
N VAL A 243 -11.74 17.84 10.44
CA VAL A 243 -13.15 17.70 10.05
C VAL A 243 -13.33 17.79 8.53
N LYS A 244 -12.61 18.68 7.83
CA LYS A 244 -12.67 18.79 6.36
C LYS A 244 -12.25 17.52 5.61
N ALA A 245 -11.46 16.64 6.24
CA ALA A 245 -11.11 15.35 5.63
C ALA A 245 -12.34 14.44 5.49
N LEU A 246 -13.37 14.58 6.33
CA LEU A 246 -14.64 13.84 6.19
C LEU A 246 -15.37 14.23 4.91
N ASP A 247 -15.48 15.53 4.61
CA ASP A 247 -16.11 16.01 3.38
C ASP A 247 -15.35 15.52 2.14
N PHE A 248 -14.01 15.61 2.19
CA PHE A 248 -13.17 15.11 1.11
C PHE A 248 -13.29 13.59 0.93
N LEU A 249 -13.36 12.79 2.00
CA LEU A 249 -13.66 11.36 1.92
C LEU A 249 -15.02 11.12 1.24
N GLY A 250 -16.03 11.95 1.52
CA GLY A 250 -17.31 11.91 0.83
C GLY A 250 -17.18 12.09 -0.69
N ASP A 251 -16.42 13.10 -1.12
CA ASP A 251 -16.16 13.36 -2.54
C ASP A 251 -15.42 12.22 -3.24
N LEU A 252 -14.52 11.51 -2.52
CA LEU A 252 -13.82 10.36 -3.07
C LEU A 252 -14.78 9.22 -3.45
N PHE A 253 -15.84 8.98 -2.68
CA PHE A 253 -16.84 7.95 -2.97
C PHE A 253 -17.84 8.34 -4.06
N GLU A 254 -17.98 9.63 -4.36
CA GLU A 254 -18.91 10.13 -5.37
C GLU A 254 -18.24 10.41 -6.72
N TYR A 255 -17.06 11.03 -6.72
CA TYR A 255 -16.44 11.64 -7.91
C TYR A 255 -15.07 11.07 -8.30
N GLN A 256 -14.36 10.39 -7.38
CA GLN A 256 -12.94 10.04 -7.59
C GLN A 256 -12.62 8.58 -7.27
N THR A 257 -13.59 7.69 -7.44
CA THR A 257 -13.54 6.36 -6.81
C THR A 257 -12.33 5.56 -7.28
N TYR A 258 -12.20 5.33 -8.59
CA TYR A 258 -11.04 4.67 -9.18
C TYR A 258 -9.75 5.46 -9.02
N ASN A 259 -9.81 6.80 -9.00
CA ASN A 259 -8.63 7.64 -8.77
C ASN A 259 -7.98 7.39 -7.40
N ILE A 260 -8.73 6.86 -6.41
CA ILE A 260 -8.18 6.42 -5.13
C ILE A 260 -8.40 4.93 -4.85
N GLY A 261 -8.64 4.15 -5.91
CA GLY A 261 -8.77 2.70 -5.85
C GLY A 261 -10.02 2.20 -5.10
N LEU A 262 -11.05 3.04 -4.92
CA LEU A 262 -12.36 2.70 -4.36
C LEU A 262 -13.35 2.34 -5.48
N ASN A 263 -14.55 1.89 -5.11
CA ASN A 263 -15.69 1.79 -6.02
C ASN A 263 -16.74 2.86 -5.66
N LYS A 264 -17.64 3.17 -6.60
CA LYS A 264 -18.66 4.18 -6.39
C LYS A 264 -19.65 3.77 -5.30
N ASN A 265 -19.80 4.63 -4.29
CA ASN A 265 -20.70 4.37 -3.17
C ASN A 265 -21.33 5.65 -2.62
N LEU A 266 -22.46 6.04 -3.21
CA LEU A 266 -23.17 7.28 -2.85
C LEU A 266 -23.69 7.26 -1.41
N GLN A 267 -24.07 6.09 -0.88
CA GLN A 267 -24.48 5.97 0.51
C GLN A 267 -23.32 6.37 1.45
N MET A 268 -22.11 5.90 1.15
CA MET A 268 -20.95 6.27 1.97
C MET A 268 -20.60 7.74 1.83
N ALA A 269 -20.72 8.32 0.64
CA ALA A 269 -20.55 9.75 0.44
C ALA A 269 -21.50 10.56 1.36
N GLU A 270 -22.77 10.17 1.45
CA GLU A 270 -23.73 10.80 2.36
C GLU A 270 -23.41 10.58 3.84
N GLU A 271 -22.95 9.39 4.23
CA GLU A 271 -22.55 9.09 5.61
C GLU A 271 -21.35 9.97 6.03
N PHE A 272 -20.34 10.12 5.16
CA PHE A 272 -19.23 11.04 5.40
C PHE A 272 -19.68 12.51 5.50
N ARG A 273 -20.61 12.96 4.65
CA ARG A 273 -21.18 14.32 4.73
C ARG A 273 -22.00 14.56 6.01
N LYS A 274 -22.71 13.55 6.50
CA LYS A 274 -23.40 13.59 7.80
C LYS A 274 -22.39 13.74 8.94
N LEU A 275 -21.30 12.97 8.91
CA LEU A 275 -20.21 13.10 9.88
C LEU A 275 -19.51 14.45 9.77
N PHE A 276 -19.31 14.98 8.57
CA PHE A 276 -18.73 16.32 8.38
C PHE A 276 -19.60 17.41 9.02
N THR A 277 -20.93 17.30 8.86
CA THR A 277 -21.89 18.26 9.43
C THR A 277 -21.99 18.16 10.95
N ASN A 278 -21.88 16.95 11.52
CA ASN A 278 -21.93 16.72 12.96
C ASN A 278 -20.87 15.68 13.39
N PRO A 279 -19.58 16.08 13.48
CA PRO A 279 -18.49 15.15 13.72
C PRO A 279 -18.47 14.66 15.18
N PRO A 280 -18.49 13.35 15.43
CA PRO A 280 -18.40 12.79 16.79
C PRO A 280 -16.96 12.84 17.32
N LEU A 281 -16.44 14.05 17.56
CA LEU A 281 -15.13 14.24 18.18
C LEU A 281 -15.16 13.91 19.68
N ASP A 282 -14.12 13.27 20.17
CA ASP A 282 -13.89 13.04 21.60
C ASP A 282 -13.44 14.33 22.32
N GLU A 283 -13.23 14.25 23.64
CA GLU A 283 -12.79 15.40 24.46
C GLU A 283 -11.42 15.98 24.03
N TYR A 284 -10.62 15.23 23.26
CA TYR A 284 -9.34 15.66 22.71
C TYR A 284 -9.47 16.22 21.29
N GLY A 285 -10.68 16.23 20.73
CA GLY A 285 -10.97 16.67 19.38
C GLY A 285 -10.59 15.64 18.31
N MET A 286 -10.59 14.35 18.62
CA MET A 286 -10.24 13.24 17.72
C MET A 286 -11.42 12.29 17.49
N MET A 287 -11.34 11.45 16.46
CA MET A 287 -12.33 10.42 16.13
C MET A 287 -11.64 9.06 15.93
N PRO A 288 -11.11 8.45 17.00
CA PRO A 288 -10.26 7.26 16.91
C PRO A 288 -10.95 6.08 16.23
N TYR A 289 -12.23 5.85 16.54
CA TYR A 289 -13.01 4.70 16.09
C TYR A 289 -13.84 5.00 14.83
N LEU A 290 -13.38 5.91 13.96
CA LEU A 290 -14.06 6.22 12.69
C LEU A 290 -14.32 4.96 11.86
N ASP A 291 -13.39 4.00 11.87
CA ASP A 291 -13.50 2.70 11.20
C ASP A 291 -14.61 1.80 11.76
N GLU A 292 -15.04 2.01 13.00
CA GLU A 292 -16.21 1.31 13.56
C GLU A 292 -17.53 1.99 13.19
N ILE A 293 -17.49 3.25 12.75
CA ILE A 293 -18.66 4.04 12.32
C ILE A 293 -18.94 3.79 10.83
N VAL A 294 -17.95 4.04 9.96
CA VAL A 294 -18.10 3.97 8.49
C VAL A 294 -17.52 2.69 7.88
N GLY A 295 -16.79 1.90 8.66
CA GLY A 295 -16.05 0.75 8.16
C GLY A 295 -14.68 1.12 7.59
N SER A 296 -13.91 0.09 7.27
CA SER A 296 -12.74 0.22 6.38
C SER A 296 -13.08 -0.30 4.98
N TYR A 297 -12.27 0.07 3.98
CA TYR A 297 -12.59 -0.17 2.58
C TYR A 297 -11.51 -0.98 1.89
N PHE A 298 -11.94 -1.95 1.10
CA PHE A 298 -11.03 -2.65 0.22
C PHE A 298 -10.59 -1.75 -0.92
N VAL A 299 -9.28 -1.46 -0.97
CA VAL A 299 -8.68 -0.60 -1.99
C VAL A 299 -8.01 -1.44 -3.06
N MET A 300 -8.36 -1.17 -4.32
CA MET A 300 -7.68 -1.71 -5.48
C MET A 300 -6.38 -0.94 -5.69
N ASP A 301 -5.28 -1.52 -5.23
CA ASP A 301 -3.93 -0.97 -5.39
C ASP A 301 -3.05 -2.02 -6.05
N PHE A 302 -2.38 -1.62 -7.13
CA PHE A 302 -1.51 -2.49 -7.90
C PHE A 302 -0.06 -2.45 -7.40
N ASN A 303 0.26 -1.51 -6.52
CA ASN A 303 1.55 -1.40 -5.86
C ASN A 303 1.48 -2.15 -4.52
N ARG A 304 1.84 -3.43 -4.54
CA ARG A 304 1.79 -4.33 -3.39
C ARG A 304 2.86 -5.41 -3.48
N ASP A 305 3.04 -6.18 -2.41
CA ASP A 305 3.96 -7.33 -2.36
C ASP A 305 5.42 -7.00 -2.70
N GLY A 306 5.87 -5.78 -2.39
CA GLY A 306 7.23 -5.29 -2.68
C GLY A 306 7.44 -4.89 -4.15
N VAL A 307 6.36 -4.77 -4.93
CA VAL A 307 6.39 -4.47 -6.37
C VAL A 307 5.65 -3.17 -6.65
N VAL A 308 6.37 -2.22 -7.27
CA VAL A 308 5.85 -0.93 -7.76
C VAL A 308 5.40 -1.12 -9.21
N PHE A 309 4.20 -1.65 -9.41
CA PHE A 309 3.72 -2.01 -10.75
C PHE A 309 3.14 -0.83 -11.53
N ASP A 310 2.35 0.01 -10.88
CA ASP A 310 1.67 1.16 -11.49
C ASP A 310 1.80 2.38 -10.57
N PRO A 311 3.01 2.94 -10.41
CA PRO A 311 3.24 4.07 -9.52
C PRO A 311 2.60 5.38 -10.01
N GLU A 312 2.30 5.49 -11.31
CA GLU A 312 1.65 6.67 -11.89
C GLU A 312 0.11 6.61 -11.79
N GLY A 313 -0.44 5.43 -11.48
CA GLY A 313 -1.89 5.19 -11.41
C GLY A 313 -2.57 5.29 -12.76
N THR A 314 -1.86 4.98 -13.85
CA THR A 314 -2.40 5.08 -15.22
C THR A 314 -3.45 4.01 -15.46
N THR A 315 -3.27 2.81 -14.88
CA THR A 315 -4.28 1.75 -14.98
C THR A 315 -5.59 2.21 -14.36
N HIS A 316 -5.54 2.84 -13.18
CA HIS A 316 -6.75 3.34 -12.51
C HIS A 316 -7.51 4.37 -13.35
N LYS A 317 -6.80 5.29 -14.01
CA LYS A 317 -7.44 6.28 -14.91
C LYS A 317 -8.18 5.60 -16.05
N PHE A 318 -7.60 4.55 -16.61
CA PHE A 318 -8.20 3.82 -17.71
C PHE A 318 -9.39 2.95 -17.26
N LEU A 319 -9.27 2.28 -16.12
CA LEU A 319 -10.38 1.54 -15.51
C LEU A 319 -11.57 2.47 -15.20
N ARG A 320 -11.28 3.67 -14.70
CA ARG A 320 -12.30 4.70 -14.47
C ARG A 320 -13.10 4.99 -15.74
N GLU A 321 -12.43 5.23 -16.87
CA GLU A 321 -13.12 5.51 -18.14
C GLU A 321 -14.02 4.34 -18.58
N LEU A 322 -13.53 3.10 -18.46
CA LEU A 322 -14.28 1.92 -18.87
C LEU A 322 -15.48 1.64 -17.97
N VAL A 323 -15.32 1.84 -16.67
CA VAL A 323 -16.33 1.48 -15.67
C VAL A 323 -17.32 2.63 -15.44
N GLU A 324 -16.83 3.85 -15.24
CA GLU A 324 -17.67 5.00 -14.91
C GLU A 324 -18.22 5.73 -16.14
N ASP A 325 -17.42 5.90 -17.21
CA ASP A 325 -17.85 6.70 -18.38
C ASP A 325 -18.54 5.86 -19.45
N LYS A 326 -17.98 4.68 -19.76
CA LYS A 326 -18.46 3.81 -20.85
C LYS A 326 -19.39 2.69 -20.39
N GLY A 327 -19.26 2.22 -19.15
CA GLY A 327 -19.98 1.04 -18.65
C GLY A 327 -19.62 -0.24 -19.40
N GLU A 328 -18.44 -0.32 -20.01
CA GLU A 328 -17.93 -1.50 -20.73
C GLU A 328 -17.40 -2.58 -19.79
N LEU A 329 -17.12 -2.21 -18.55
CA LEU A 329 -16.60 -3.09 -17.51
C LEU A 329 -17.29 -2.78 -16.17
N LEU A 330 -17.55 -3.80 -15.35
CA LEU A 330 -18.18 -3.63 -14.03
C LEU A 330 -17.13 -3.70 -12.92
N ASP A 331 -17.19 -2.82 -11.91
CA ASP A 331 -16.29 -2.92 -10.77
C ASP A 331 -16.54 -4.25 -10.04
N PRO A 332 -15.50 -5.02 -9.71
CA PRO A 332 -15.66 -6.31 -9.05
C PRO A 332 -16.26 -6.23 -7.63
N ARG A 333 -16.38 -5.05 -7.04
CA ARG A 333 -16.95 -4.78 -5.70
C ARG A 333 -18.38 -4.25 -5.75
N ASP A 334 -18.91 -3.96 -6.93
CA ASP A 334 -20.27 -3.47 -7.07
C ASP A 334 -21.30 -4.55 -6.68
N PHE A 335 -22.48 -4.11 -6.24
CA PHE A 335 -23.49 -5.00 -5.64
C PHE A 335 -24.07 -6.01 -6.65
N ASP A 336 -24.04 -5.66 -7.94
CA ASP A 336 -24.49 -6.48 -9.07
C ASP A 336 -23.34 -7.29 -9.69
N ALA A 337 -22.11 -7.14 -9.19
CA ALA A 337 -20.97 -7.94 -9.62
C ALA A 337 -21.14 -9.42 -9.22
N ASN A 338 -21.00 -10.29 -10.21
CA ASN A 338 -21.06 -11.73 -10.03
C ASN A 338 -19.76 -12.38 -10.52
N LYS A 339 -19.68 -13.71 -10.41
CA LYS A 339 -18.47 -14.46 -10.79
C LYS A 339 -18.03 -14.15 -12.23
N THR A 340 -18.99 -14.07 -13.18
CA THR A 340 -18.67 -13.83 -14.59
C THR A 340 -18.06 -12.45 -14.78
N THR A 341 -18.70 -11.41 -14.26
CA THR A 341 -18.21 -10.03 -14.42
C THR A 341 -16.89 -9.78 -13.70
N ARG A 342 -16.68 -10.42 -12.53
CA ARG A 342 -15.37 -10.37 -11.83
C ARG A 342 -14.25 -11.04 -12.62
N GLU A 343 -14.52 -12.18 -13.24
CA GLU A 343 -13.51 -12.86 -14.08
C GLU A 343 -13.25 -12.08 -15.38
N GLU A 344 -14.26 -11.43 -15.97
CA GLU A 344 -14.09 -10.51 -17.10
C GLU A 344 -13.19 -9.32 -16.73
N PHE A 345 -13.45 -8.68 -15.59
CA PHE A 345 -12.60 -7.61 -15.05
C PHE A 345 -11.15 -8.06 -14.85
N MET A 346 -10.94 -9.23 -14.21
CA MET A 346 -9.59 -9.74 -13.99
C MET A 346 -8.89 -10.17 -15.28
N SER A 347 -9.63 -10.70 -16.26
CA SER A 347 -9.11 -11.04 -17.59
C SER A 347 -8.66 -9.77 -18.33
N TYR A 348 -9.47 -8.72 -18.26
CA TYR A 348 -9.15 -7.41 -18.81
C TYR A 348 -7.87 -6.84 -18.20
N LEU A 349 -7.82 -6.74 -16.87
CA LEU A 349 -6.63 -6.30 -16.15
C LEU A 349 -5.41 -7.08 -16.57
N LYS A 350 -5.48 -8.41 -16.60
CA LYS A 350 -4.35 -9.26 -16.96
C LYS A 350 -3.81 -8.96 -18.37
N LYS A 351 -4.70 -8.67 -19.31
CA LYS A 351 -4.34 -8.36 -20.70
C LYS A 351 -3.70 -6.99 -20.82
N GLU A 352 -4.27 -5.98 -20.16
CA GLU A 352 -3.90 -4.58 -20.38
C GLU A 352 -2.81 -4.07 -19.42
N MET A 353 -2.75 -4.58 -18.19
CA MET A 353 -1.80 -4.15 -17.15
C MET A 353 -0.33 -4.08 -17.62
N PRO A 354 0.21 -5.06 -18.36
CA PRO A 354 1.59 -4.98 -18.86
C PRO A 354 1.87 -3.75 -19.74
N HIS A 355 0.86 -3.20 -20.42
CA HIS A 355 1.00 -2.00 -21.26
C HIS A 355 1.14 -0.71 -20.45
N PHE A 356 0.72 -0.70 -19.20
CA PHE A 356 0.84 0.44 -18.29
C PHE A 356 2.11 0.41 -17.43
N THR A 357 2.86 -0.70 -17.45
CA THR A 357 4.08 -0.83 -16.65
C THR A 357 5.22 0.03 -17.17
N THR A 358 6.00 0.56 -16.24
CA THR A 358 7.24 1.27 -16.52
C THR A 358 8.25 0.36 -17.21
N ARG A 359 8.83 0.80 -18.32
CA ARG A 359 9.73 0.01 -19.18
C ARG A 359 11.20 0.16 -18.76
N PHE A 360 11.58 -0.52 -17.68
CA PHE A 360 12.97 -0.57 -17.18
C PHE A 360 13.90 -1.48 -17.99
N ASP A 361 13.36 -2.25 -18.94
CA ASP A 361 14.12 -3.08 -19.86
C ASP A 361 14.90 -2.29 -20.92
N LYS A 362 14.72 -0.97 -21.01
CA LYS A 362 15.53 -0.12 -21.89
C LYS A 362 16.93 0.12 -21.32
N LYS A 363 17.91 0.29 -22.20
CA LYS A 363 19.33 0.49 -21.82
C LYS A 363 19.58 1.84 -21.12
N GLY A 364 18.77 2.85 -21.40
CA GLY A 364 18.85 4.17 -20.81
C GLY A 364 17.55 4.95 -21.02
N PHE A 365 17.58 6.24 -20.75
CA PHE A 365 16.44 7.15 -20.93
C PHE A 365 16.22 7.48 -22.40
N PRO A 366 14.98 7.71 -22.86
CA PRO A 366 14.73 8.22 -24.22
C PRO A 366 15.55 9.48 -24.52
N ASN A 367 16.20 9.54 -25.69
CA ASN A 367 17.04 10.67 -26.10
C ASN A 367 16.32 12.03 -26.21
N LYS A 368 14.98 12.01 -26.22
CA LYS A 368 14.12 13.20 -26.19
C LYS A 368 13.90 13.80 -24.79
N MET A 369 14.30 13.09 -23.73
CA MET A 369 14.19 13.61 -22.37
C MET A 369 15.25 14.68 -22.12
N THR A 370 14.85 15.79 -21.50
CA THR A 370 15.79 16.78 -20.98
C THR A 370 16.47 16.26 -19.71
N GLN A 371 17.55 16.91 -19.27
CA GLN A 371 18.18 16.56 -17.99
C GLN A 371 17.19 16.66 -16.82
N ARG A 372 16.32 17.67 -16.83
CA ARG A 372 15.28 17.85 -15.81
C ARG A 372 14.28 16.69 -15.80
N ASP A 373 13.90 16.17 -16.96
CA ASP A 373 12.99 15.02 -17.07
C ASP A 373 13.66 13.76 -16.50
N ILE A 374 14.95 13.57 -16.80
CA ILE A 374 15.74 12.45 -16.28
C ILE A 374 15.85 12.53 -14.75
N ASP A 375 16.22 13.70 -14.22
CA ASP A 375 16.37 13.89 -12.77
C ASP A 375 15.05 13.62 -12.05
N LEU A 376 13.94 14.16 -12.55
CA LEU A 376 12.62 13.94 -11.97
C LEU A 376 12.19 12.47 -12.04
N TYR A 377 12.48 11.78 -13.15
CA TYR A 377 12.17 10.37 -13.32
C TYR A 377 12.97 9.49 -12.35
N ILE A 378 14.27 9.77 -12.19
CA ILE A 378 15.14 9.09 -11.21
C ILE A 378 14.59 9.31 -9.81
N ASP A 379 14.35 10.57 -9.44
CA ASP A 379 13.87 10.93 -8.11
C ASP A 379 12.52 10.29 -7.80
N SER A 380 11.59 10.27 -8.77
CA SER A 380 10.28 9.63 -8.60
C SER A 380 10.42 8.11 -8.44
N THR A 381 11.21 7.45 -9.28
CA THR A 381 11.47 6.00 -9.17
C THR A 381 12.06 5.62 -7.81
N LEU A 382 12.98 6.43 -7.28
CA LEU A 382 13.56 6.21 -5.96
C LEU A 382 12.54 6.46 -4.84
N LEU A 383 11.69 7.48 -4.96
CA LEU A 383 10.61 7.74 -4.00
C LEU A 383 9.58 6.61 -3.98
N GLU A 384 9.17 6.12 -5.15
CA GLU A 384 8.27 4.99 -5.28
C GLU A 384 8.83 3.72 -4.62
N ALA A 385 10.13 3.46 -4.81
CA ALA A 385 10.82 2.36 -4.12
C ALA A 385 10.83 2.55 -2.59
N LYS A 386 11.00 3.78 -2.09
CA LYS A 386 10.93 4.09 -0.65
C LYS A 386 9.52 3.90 -0.09
N ILE A 387 8.49 4.35 -0.80
CA ILE A 387 7.10 4.13 -0.42
C ILE A 387 6.82 2.63 -0.30
N MET A 388 7.19 1.86 -1.32
CA MET A 388 6.98 0.41 -1.34
C MET A 388 7.78 -0.31 -0.26
N SER A 389 9.03 0.08 -0.01
CA SER A 389 9.84 -0.56 1.03
C SER A 389 9.23 -0.38 2.42
N LEU A 390 8.55 0.75 2.67
CA LEU A 390 7.87 1.05 3.93
C LEU A 390 6.40 0.58 3.99
N THR A 391 5.84 0.11 2.88
CA THR A 391 4.44 -0.33 2.79
C THR A 391 4.26 -1.70 3.46
N PRO A 392 3.33 -1.85 4.42
CA PRO A 392 3.03 -3.14 5.05
C PRO A 392 2.58 -4.19 4.01
N PRO A 393 3.03 -5.46 4.13
CA PRO A 393 2.60 -6.54 3.23
C PRO A 393 1.08 -6.69 3.13
N GLU A 394 0.38 -6.55 4.25
CA GLU A 394 -1.08 -6.65 4.36
C GLU A 394 -1.85 -5.38 3.95
N GLY A 395 -1.15 -4.34 3.50
CA GLY A 395 -1.72 -3.02 3.25
C GLY A 395 -1.99 -2.24 4.54
N TYR A 396 -2.74 -1.15 4.42
CA TYR A 396 -3.00 -0.27 5.56
C TYR A 396 -4.28 -0.67 6.30
N PRO A 397 -4.41 -0.38 7.61
CA PRO A 397 -5.59 -0.76 8.40
C PRO A 397 -6.92 -0.31 7.79
N ASN A 398 -7.04 0.93 7.37
CA ASN A 398 -8.29 1.47 6.83
C ASN A 398 -8.43 1.32 5.31
N ALA A 399 -7.35 0.86 4.67
CA ALA A 399 -7.27 0.56 3.24
C ALA A 399 -6.58 -0.79 2.97
N PRO A 400 -7.16 -1.92 3.43
CA PRO A 400 -6.65 -3.23 3.06
C PRO A 400 -6.77 -3.45 1.55
N TYR A 401 -5.85 -4.22 0.98
CA TYR A 401 -5.90 -4.53 -0.45
C TYR A 401 -7.14 -5.36 -0.81
N TYR A 402 -7.75 -5.02 -1.95
CA TYR A 402 -8.82 -5.82 -2.53
C TYR A 402 -8.27 -7.04 -3.28
N ASN A 403 -8.94 -8.18 -3.10
CA ASN A 403 -8.81 -9.36 -3.95
C ASN A 403 -10.23 -9.85 -4.25
N THR A 404 -10.48 -10.26 -5.49
CA THR A 404 -11.77 -10.87 -5.83
C THR A 404 -11.96 -12.17 -5.05
N PRO A 405 -13.20 -12.56 -4.72
CA PRO A 405 -13.49 -13.85 -4.10
C PRO A 405 -12.86 -15.03 -4.87
N GLU A 406 -12.89 -14.97 -6.20
CA GLU A 406 -12.34 -16.01 -7.06
C GLU A 406 -10.80 -16.06 -7.02
N GLU A 407 -10.12 -14.92 -6.89
CA GLU A 407 -8.68 -14.91 -6.63
C GLU A 407 -8.32 -15.50 -5.27
N LEU A 408 -9.06 -15.15 -4.21
CA LEU A 408 -8.84 -15.71 -2.88
C LEU A 408 -9.01 -17.23 -2.87
N ILE A 409 -10.04 -17.76 -3.54
CA ILE A 409 -10.25 -19.21 -3.71
C ILE A 409 -9.06 -19.84 -4.43
N ARG A 410 -8.61 -19.26 -5.55
CA ARG A 410 -7.46 -19.77 -6.32
C ARG A 410 -6.17 -19.77 -5.49
N LEU A 411 -5.93 -18.73 -4.69
CA LEU A 411 -4.79 -18.66 -3.77
C LEU A 411 -4.87 -19.72 -2.68
N TYR A 412 -6.06 -19.91 -2.09
CA TYR A 412 -6.30 -20.90 -1.05
C TYR A 412 -6.06 -22.32 -1.59
N GLU A 413 -6.69 -22.67 -2.70
CA GLU A 413 -6.56 -24.00 -3.34
C GLU A 413 -5.13 -24.30 -3.78
N ALA A 414 -4.38 -23.28 -4.18
CA ALA A 414 -2.96 -23.40 -4.53
C ALA A 414 -2.03 -23.53 -3.31
N GLY A 415 -2.52 -23.38 -2.07
CA GLY A 415 -1.70 -23.33 -0.87
C GLY A 415 -0.80 -22.10 -0.81
N LYS A 416 -1.26 -20.97 -1.39
CA LYS A 416 -0.52 -19.71 -1.51
C LYS A 416 -1.24 -18.51 -0.87
N LEU A 417 -2.43 -18.71 -0.32
CA LEU A 417 -3.12 -17.66 0.43
C LEU A 417 -2.49 -17.50 1.80
N ASP A 418 -1.89 -16.34 2.05
CA ASP A 418 -1.20 -16.04 3.29
C ASP A 418 -2.17 -15.54 4.36
N LYS A 419 -2.26 -16.28 5.48
CA LYS A 419 -3.13 -15.97 6.63
C LYS A 419 -2.83 -14.61 7.24
N LYS A 420 -1.58 -14.15 7.16
CA LYS A 420 -1.15 -12.88 7.78
C LYS A 420 -1.68 -11.65 7.05
N LEU A 421 -2.06 -11.80 5.77
CA LEU A 421 -2.67 -10.75 4.97
C LEU A 421 -4.19 -10.63 5.21
N ASN A 422 -4.77 -11.46 6.09
CA ASN A 422 -6.20 -11.44 6.37
C ASN A 422 -6.58 -10.12 7.08
N PRO A 423 -7.43 -9.29 6.46
CA PRO A 423 -7.78 -7.98 7.01
C PRO A 423 -8.70 -8.08 8.24
N LEU A 424 -9.25 -9.26 8.55
CA LEU A 424 -10.01 -9.50 9.77
C LEU A 424 -9.12 -9.66 11.01
N THR A 425 -7.82 -9.82 10.83
CA THR A 425 -6.86 -9.83 11.94
C THR A 425 -6.83 -8.44 12.59
N PRO A 426 -7.07 -8.34 13.92
CA PRO A 426 -6.98 -7.07 14.65
C PRO A 426 -5.63 -6.40 14.41
N VAL A 427 -5.64 -5.07 14.29
CA VAL A 427 -4.45 -4.32 13.86
C VAL A 427 -3.27 -4.56 14.81
N MET A 428 -3.50 -4.58 16.12
CA MET A 428 -2.45 -4.83 17.10
C MET A 428 -1.74 -6.19 16.96
N TYR A 429 -2.33 -7.16 16.27
CA TYR A 429 -1.77 -8.50 16.08
C TYR A 429 -1.05 -8.67 14.73
N ARG A 430 -1.14 -7.68 13.84
CA ARG A 430 -0.49 -7.71 12.52
C ARG A 430 1.03 -7.60 12.63
N GLU A 431 1.75 -8.12 11.64
CA GLU A 431 3.23 -8.12 11.67
C GLU A 431 3.81 -6.71 11.55
N SER A 432 3.12 -5.80 10.88
CA SER A 432 3.53 -4.40 10.75
C SER A 432 3.32 -3.55 12.00
N PHE A 433 2.48 -3.99 12.94
CA PHE A 433 2.13 -3.18 14.11
C PHE A 433 3.32 -3.03 15.08
N PRO A 434 3.60 -1.82 15.60
CA PRO A 434 4.76 -1.58 16.46
C PRO A 434 4.77 -2.48 17.70
N GLU A 435 5.85 -3.24 17.87
CA GLU A 435 5.96 -4.23 18.95
C GLU A 435 5.98 -3.56 20.33
N ASP A 436 6.63 -2.41 20.46
CA ASP A 436 6.63 -1.64 21.71
C ASP A 436 5.22 -1.26 22.15
N LEU A 437 4.37 -0.86 21.18
CA LEU A 437 2.99 -0.49 21.42
C LEU A 437 2.13 -1.71 21.77
N ARG A 438 2.35 -2.84 21.07
CA ARG A 438 1.70 -4.12 21.38
C ARG A 438 1.97 -4.53 22.82
N GLN A 439 3.23 -4.46 23.27
CA GLN A 439 3.60 -4.82 24.64
C GLN A 439 2.97 -3.89 25.68
N LYS A 440 2.86 -2.58 25.41
CA LYS A 440 2.15 -1.63 26.28
C LYS A 440 0.67 -1.98 26.42
N ILE A 441 -0.01 -2.28 25.31
CA ILE A 441 -1.42 -2.71 25.31
C ILE A 441 -1.61 -3.98 26.13
N LEU A 442 -0.79 -5.01 25.88
CA LEU A 442 -0.89 -6.30 26.59
C LEU A 442 -0.57 -6.18 28.08
N SER A 443 0.40 -5.34 28.44
CA SER A 443 0.76 -5.07 29.84
C SER A 443 -0.38 -4.38 30.58
N TYR A 444 -0.97 -3.34 29.96
CA TYR A 444 -2.13 -2.64 30.51
C TYR A 444 -3.33 -3.58 30.66
N ALA A 445 -3.64 -4.39 29.65
CA ALA A 445 -4.72 -5.36 29.73
C ALA A 445 -4.53 -6.38 30.86
N LYS A 446 -3.29 -6.85 31.07
CA LYS A 446 -2.94 -7.75 32.18
C LYS A 446 -3.11 -7.08 33.54
N GLU A 447 -2.63 -5.84 33.71
CA GLU A 447 -2.76 -5.07 34.95
C GLU A 447 -4.23 -4.83 35.33
N HIS A 448 -5.07 -4.55 34.33
CA HIS A 448 -6.48 -4.22 34.51
C HIS A 448 -7.44 -5.40 34.30
N ASN A 449 -6.94 -6.63 34.16
CA ASN A 449 -7.73 -7.86 33.96
C ASN A 449 -8.70 -7.82 32.76
N ILE A 450 -8.27 -7.19 31.67
CA ILE A 450 -9.04 -7.06 30.42
C ILE A 450 -8.79 -8.30 29.54
N LYS A 451 -9.86 -8.85 28.96
CA LYS A 451 -9.83 -10.04 28.10
C LYS A 451 -10.52 -9.74 26.77
N ASP A 452 -9.87 -10.13 25.68
CA ASP A 452 -10.38 -9.97 24.30
C ASP A 452 -11.54 -10.93 23.98
#